data_AF-A0A1L7LIG9-F1
#
_entry.id   AF-A0A1L7LIG9-F1
#
_cell.length_a   1.000
_cell.length_b   1.000
_cell.length_c   1.000
_cell.angle_alpha   90.00
_cell.angle_beta   90.00
_cell.angle_gamma   90.00
#
_symmetry.space_group_name_H-M   'P 1'
#
loop_
_entity.id
_entity.type
_entity.pdbx_description
1 polymer ?
#
loop_
_entity_poly.entity_id
_entity_poly.type
_entity_poly.pdbx_seq_one_letter_code
_entity_poly.pdbx_strand_id
1 'polypeptide(L)'
;MAHLKLECQKLYYNLDKLLFLFFSLFVIIEFIWIPLNSWISEKLLSLTGYLYISPNNILSVFTRHWWVTAAFILLFIVNIMISYLQIGFLFPVFINFWFNTPKH
;
A
#
# COMPACT_ATOMS: atom_id res chain seq x y z
N MET A 1 -35.58 23.03 5.82
CA MET A 1 -34.51 22.85 6.83
C MET A 1 -34.24 21.39 7.18
N ALA A 2 -35.25 20.53 7.40
CA ALA A 2 -35.04 19.12 7.77
C ALA A 2 -34.27 18.29 6.70
N HIS A 3 -34.53 18.53 5.41
CA HIS A 3 -33.86 17.85 4.29
C HIS A 3 -32.35 18.10 4.27
N LEU A 4 -31.93 19.37 4.33
CA LEU A 4 -30.52 19.78 4.40
C LEU A 4 -29.77 19.15 5.59
N LYS A 5 -30.42 19.03 6.75
CA LYS A 5 -29.82 18.42 7.94
C LYS A 5 -29.54 16.93 7.73
N LEU A 6 -30.46 16.23 7.07
CA LEU A 6 -30.35 14.79 6.80
C LEU A 6 -29.29 14.49 5.72
N GLU A 7 -29.15 15.36 4.73
CA GLU A 7 -28.09 15.30 3.72
C GLU A 7 -26.70 15.56 4.30
N CYS A 8 -26.56 16.58 5.16
CA CYS A 8 -25.31 16.85 5.87
C CYS A 8 -24.90 15.67 6.77
N GLN A 9 -25.85 15.02 7.45
CA GLN A 9 -25.58 13.84 8.27
C GLN A 9 -25.08 12.65 7.43
N LYS A 10 -25.66 12.42 6.25
CA LYS A 10 -25.19 11.37 5.32
C LYS A 10 -23.78 11.64 4.82
N LEU A 11 -23.48 12.90 4.45
CA LEU A 11 -22.15 13.31 4.02
C LEU A 11 -21.13 13.08 5.13
N TYR A 12 -21.45 13.49 6.36
CA TYR A 12 -20.58 13.30 7.52
C TYR A 12 -20.30 11.82 7.79
N TYR A 13 -21.32 10.96 7.73
CA TYR A 13 -21.16 9.52 7.92
C TYR A 13 -20.29 8.86 6.84
N ASN A 14 -20.49 9.23 5.56
CA ASN A 14 -19.68 8.71 4.47
C ASN A 14 -18.23 9.18 4.55
N LEU A 15 -18.02 10.43 4.98
CA LEU A 15 -16.68 11.00 5.21
C LEU A 15 -15.96 10.29 6.36
N ASP A 16 -16.64 10.08 7.49
CA ASP A 16 -16.08 9.38 8.65
C ASP A 16 -15.64 7.95 8.28
N LYS A 17 -16.50 7.23 7.53
CA LYS A 17 -16.16 5.89 7.02
C LYS A 17 -14.94 5.91 6.09
N LEU A 18 -14.82 6.90 5.21
CA LEU A 18 -13.67 7.06 4.32
C LEU A 18 -12.39 7.34 5.12
N LEU A 19 -12.43 8.28 6.07
CA LEU A 19 -11.29 8.61 6.92
C LEU A 19 -10.85 7.41 7.76
N PHE A 20 -11.79 6.68 8.35
CA PHE A 20 -11.48 5.50 9.15
C PHE A 20 -10.80 4.42 8.32
N LEU A 21 -11.31 4.14 7.11
CA LEU A 21 -10.74 3.14 6.22
C LEU A 21 -9.35 3.55 5.71
N PHE A 22 -9.20 4.81 5.33
CA PHE A 22 -7.91 5.39 4.93
C PHE A 22 -6.88 5.31 6.06
N PHE A 23 -7.24 5.72 7.27
CA PHE A 23 -6.34 5.71 8.41
C PHE A 23 -5.93 4.29 8.80
N SER A 24 -6.87 3.34 8.78
CA SER A 24 -6.58 1.93 9.08
C SER A 24 -5.61 1.33 8.06
N LEU A 25 -5.84 1.56 6.77
CA LEU A 25 -4.94 1.12 5.70
C LEU A 25 -3.58 1.81 5.80
N PHE A 26 -3.56 3.11 6.08
CA PHE A 26 -2.32 3.85 6.28
C PHE A 26 -1.50 3.26 7.41
N VAL A 27 -2.10 2.97 8.57
CA VAL A 27 -1.38 2.37 9.70
C VAL A 27 -0.81 1.00 9.35
N ILE A 28 -1.60 0.14 8.68
CA ILE A 28 -1.13 -1.19 8.26
C ILE A 28 0.05 -1.07 7.29
N ILE A 29 -0.04 -0.17 6.31
CA ILE A 29 1.04 0.00 5.34
C ILE A 29 2.28 0.60 5.99
N GLU A 30 2.13 1.72 6.70
CA GLU A 30 3.24 2.50 7.22
C GLU A 30 3.97 1.80 8.36
N PHE A 31 3.24 1.17 9.28
CA PHE A 31 3.84 0.57 10.48
C PHE A 31 4.05 -0.93 10.40
N ILE A 32 3.35 -1.64 9.51
CA ILE A 32 3.48 -3.10 9.39
C ILE A 32 4.18 -3.46 8.08
N TRP A 33 3.60 -3.06 6.94
CA TRP A 33 4.09 -3.53 5.65
C TRP A 33 5.45 -2.94 5.28
N ILE A 34 5.65 -1.62 5.37
CA ILE A 34 6.89 -0.96 4.99
C ILE A 34 8.08 -1.46 5.84
N PRO A 35 8.01 -1.51 7.18
CA PRO A 35 9.11 -2.02 8.00
C PRO A 35 9.41 -3.50 7.72
N LEU A 36 8.38 -4.32 7.50
CA LEU A 36 8.53 -5.74 7.18
C LEU A 36 9.17 -5.94 5.80
N ASN A 37 8.73 -5.20 4.79
CA ASN A 37 9.30 -5.23 3.44
C ASN A 37 10.76 -4.79 3.44
N SER A 38 11.08 -3.73 4.20
CA SER A 38 12.46 -3.26 4.39
C SER A 38 13.33 -4.33 5.08
N TRP A 39 12.84 -4.93 6.17
CA TRP A 39 13.55 -5.99 6.88
C TRP A 39 13.82 -7.23 6.03
N ILE A 40 12.83 -7.67 5.23
CA ILE A 40 12.99 -8.81 4.31
C ILE A 40 14.04 -8.48 3.24
N SER A 41 13.98 -7.28 2.67
CA SER A 41 14.96 -6.81 1.68
C SER A 41 16.38 -6.82 2.26
N GLU A 42 16.56 -6.30 3.48
CA GLU A 42 17.86 -6.29 4.16
C GLU A 42 18.39 -7.72 4.39
N LYS A 43 17.53 -8.65 4.83
CA LYS A 43 17.91 -10.06 4.98
C LYS A 43 18.33 -10.68 3.65
N LEU A 44 17.59 -10.41 2.57
CA LEU A 44 17.95 -10.88 1.23
C LEU A 44 19.30 -10.31 0.76
N LEU A 45 19.60 -9.04 1.04
CA LEU A 45 20.91 -8.43 0.73
C LEU A 45 22.05 -8.98 1.61
N SER A 46 21.78 -9.33 2.87
CA SER A 46 22.81 -9.93 3.73
C SER A 46 23.30 -11.27 3.19
N LEU A 47 22.41 -12.03 2.53
CA LEU A 47 22.71 -13.33 1.91
C LEU A 47 23.60 -13.19 0.66
N THR A 48 23.68 -12.00 0.07
CA THR A 48 24.54 -11.71 -1.08
C THR A 48 25.88 -11.10 -0.66
N GLY A 49 26.14 -11.01 0.65
CA GLY A 49 27.40 -10.53 1.23
C GLY A 49 27.41 -9.04 1.55
N TYR A 50 26.23 -8.43 1.81
CA TYR A 50 26.08 -6.98 2.03
C TYR A 50 26.65 -6.13 0.89
N LEU A 51 26.74 -6.70 -0.31
CA LEU A 51 26.97 -5.93 -1.52
C LEU A 51 25.74 -5.06 -1.72
N TYR A 52 25.79 -3.84 -1.17
CA TYR A 52 24.79 -2.81 -1.42
C TYR A 52 24.51 -2.76 -2.91
N ILE A 53 23.23 -2.59 -3.27
CA ILE A 53 22.78 -2.41 -4.65
C ILE A 53 23.52 -1.20 -5.21
N SER A 54 24.62 -1.48 -5.91
CA SER A 54 25.55 -0.53 -6.52
C SER A 54 25.62 -0.84 -8.00
N PRO A 55 25.71 0.16 -8.91
CA PRO A 55 25.80 -0.07 -10.34
C PRO A 55 26.91 -1.06 -10.74
N ASN A 56 28.02 -1.08 -9.98
CA ASN A 56 29.15 -1.98 -10.23
C ASN A 56 28.90 -3.42 -9.77
N ASN A 57 27.99 -3.62 -8.81
CA ASN A 57 27.78 -4.90 -8.12
C ASN A 57 26.39 -5.48 -8.33
N ILE A 58 25.45 -4.72 -8.90
CA ILE A 58 24.09 -5.16 -9.24
C ILE A 58 24.15 -6.45 -10.05
N LEU A 59 24.93 -6.46 -11.14
CA LEU A 59 25.02 -7.65 -11.98
C LEU A 59 25.57 -8.84 -11.18
N SER A 60 26.59 -8.63 -10.36
CA SER A 60 27.20 -9.67 -9.53
C SER A 60 26.23 -10.22 -8.48
N VAL A 61 25.44 -9.37 -7.83
CA VAL A 61 24.41 -9.77 -6.84
C VAL A 61 23.33 -10.63 -7.52
N PHE A 62 22.87 -10.22 -8.70
CA PHE A 62 21.84 -10.94 -9.45
C PHE A 62 22.33 -12.28 -10.04
N THR A 63 23.62 -12.37 -10.39
CA THR A 63 24.21 -13.54 -11.06
C THR A 63 24.79 -14.57 -10.08
N ARG A 64 25.18 -14.15 -8.87
CA ARG A 64 25.83 -15.03 -7.88
C ARG A 64 24.85 -15.95 -7.15
N HIS A 65 23.60 -15.51 -6.94
CA HIS A 65 22.55 -16.32 -6.32
C HIS A 65 21.19 -16.12 -7.01
N TRP A 66 20.89 -16.95 -8.02
CA TRP A 66 19.61 -16.95 -8.77
C TRP A 66 18.36 -16.97 -7.86
N TRP A 67 18.41 -17.68 -6.74
CA TRP A 67 17.29 -17.78 -5.82
C TRP A 67 17.00 -16.48 -5.05
N VAL A 68 18.04 -15.69 -4.72
CA VAL A 68 17.87 -14.39 -4.05
C VAL A 68 17.24 -13.38 -5.00
N THR A 69 17.67 -13.39 -6.27
CA THR A 69 17.03 -12.63 -7.36
C THR A 69 15.54 -12.96 -7.47
N ALA A 70 15.18 -14.24 -7.48
CA ALA A 70 13.79 -14.67 -7.55
C ALA A 70 12.97 -14.17 -6.34
N ALA A 71 13.56 -14.17 -5.14
CA ALA A 71 12.91 -13.63 -3.95
C ALA A 71 12.67 -12.11 -4.03
N PHE A 72 13.61 -11.33 -4.60
CA PHE A 72 13.40 -9.90 -4.86
C PHE A 72 12.27 -9.65 -5.86
N ILE A 73 12.21 -10.44 -6.94
CA ILE A 73 11.13 -10.35 -7.93
C ILE A 73 9.78 -10.67 -7.26
N LEU A 74 9.74 -11.70 -6.43
CA LEU A 74 8.53 -12.03 -5.67
C LEU A 74 8.12 -10.89 -4.73
N LEU A 75 9.07 -10.33 -3.98
CA LEU A 75 8.82 -9.19 -3.08
C LEU A 75 8.26 -7.98 -3.85
N PHE A 76 8.78 -7.71 -5.05
CA PHE A 76 8.26 -6.69 -5.95
C PHE A 76 6.81 -6.95 -6.37
N ILE A 77 6.48 -8.19 -6.77
CA ILE A 77 5.11 -8.58 -7.15
C ILE A 77 4.16 -8.42 -5.95
N VAL A 78 4.58 -8.82 -4.75
CA VAL A 78 3.77 -8.67 -3.53
C VAL A 78 3.49 -7.20 -3.22
N ASN A 79 4.49 -6.31 -3.39
CA ASN A 79 4.29 -4.87 -3.22
C ASN A 79 3.25 -4.30 -4.20
N ILE A 80 3.29 -4.73 -5.46
CA ILE A 80 2.27 -4.36 -6.45
C ILE A 80 0.90 -4.86 -6.00
N MET A 81 0.79 -6.13 -5.61
CA MET A 81 -0.47 -6.73 -5.17
C MET A 81 -1.09 -5.97 -4.00
N ILE A 82 -0.28 -5.61 -2.99
CA ILE A 82 -0.72 -4.85 -1.83
C ILE A 82 -1.16 -3.43 -2.23
N SER A 83 -0.45 -2.78 -3.13
CA SER A 83 -0.85 -1.47 -3.66
C SER A 83 -2.21 -1.53 -4.36
N TYR A 84 -2.45 -2.57 -5.18
CA TYR A 84 -3.76 -2.78 -5.82
C TYR A 84 -4.87 -3.08 -4.81
N LEU A 85 -4.59 -3.84 -3.74
CA LEU A 85 -5.55 -4.07 -2.66
C LEU A 85 -5.91 -2.77 -1.95
N GLN A 86 -4.93 -1.91 -1.64
CA GLN A 86 -5.18 -0.61 -1.00
C GLN A 86 -6.09 0.27 -1.85
N ILE A 87 -5.84 0.34 -3.16
CA ILE A 87 -6.71 1.05 -4.11
C ILE A 87 -8.10 0.40 -4.14
N GLY A 88 -8.16 -0.93 -4.23
CA GLY A 88 -9.41 -1.69 -4.28
C GLY A 88 -10.30 -1.52 -3.05
N PHE A 89 -9.73 -1.29 -1.87
CA PHE A 89 -10.49 -1.00 -0.65
C PHE A 89 -10.96 0.45 -0.57
N LEU A 90 -10.13 1.42 -0.97
CA LEU A 90 -10.48 2.85 -0.90
C LEU A 90 -11.45 3.29 -2.01
N PHE A 91 -11.30 2.74 -3.21
CA PHE A 91 -12.00 3.23 -4.40
C PHE A 91 -13.53 3.07 -4.32
N PRO A 92 -14.11 1.96 -3.84
CA PRO A 92 -15.57 1.82 -3.70
C PRO A 92 -16.16 2.81 -2.68
N VAL A 93 -15.44 3.07 -1.59
CA VAL A 93 -15.87 4.03 -0.55
C VAL A 93 -15.81 5.45 -1.10
N PHE A 94 -14.76 5.78 -1.85
CA PHE A 94 -14.62 7.07 -2.53
C PHE A 94 -15.73 7.30 -3.57
N ILE A 95 -16.05 6.30 -4.40
CA ILE A 95 -17.16 6.37 -5.36
C ILE A 95 -18.48 6.61 -4.62
N ASN A 96 -18.75 5.85 -3.56
CA ASN A 96 -19.98 6.03 -2.78
C ASN A 96 -20.05 7.44 -2.18
N PHE A 97 -18.94 7.97 -1.67
CA PHE A 97 -18.88 9.35 -1.21
C PHE A 97 -19.23 10.35 -2.33
N TRP A 98 -18.61 10.23 -3.52
CA TRP A 98 -18.77 11.20 -4.61
C TRP A 98 -20.15 11.17 -5.31
N PHE A 99 -20.72 9.98 -5.48
CA PHE A 99 -21.99 9.83 -6.22
C PHE A 99 -23.23 9.91 -5.33
N ASN A 100 -23.08 9.71 -4.03
CA ASN A 100 -24.19 9.72 -3.07
C ASN A 100 -24.25 11.06 -2.29
N THR A 101 -23.36 12.01 -2.59
CA THR A 101 -23.50 13.41 -2.19
C THR A 101 -24.53 14.12 -3.09
N PRO A 102 -25.46 14.89 -2.50
CA PRO A 102 -26.46 15.61 -3.27
C PRO A 102 -25.77 16.64 -4.18
N LYS A 103 -26.07 16.57 -5.47
CA LYS A 103 -25.67 17.59 -6.44
C LYS A 103 -26.65 18.75 -6.31
N HIS A 104 -26.11 19.94 -6.07
CA HIS A 104 -26.86 21.19 -6.03
C HIS A 104 -27.64 21.44 -7.32
#